data_AF-J7ZHW2-F1
#
_entry.id   AF-J7ZHW2-F1
#
_cell.length_a   1.000
_cell.length_b   1.000
_cell.length_c   1.000
_cell.angle_alpha   90.00
_cell.angle_beta   90.00
_cell.angle_gamma   90.00
#
_symmetry.space_group_name_H-M   'P 1'
#
loop_
_entity.id
_entity.type
_entity.pdbx_description
1 polymer ?
#
loop_
_entity_poly.entity_id
_entity_poly.type
_entity_poly.pdbx_seq_one_letter_code
_entity_poly.pdbx_strand_id
1 'polypeptide(L)'
;MMDKKAIGKRIEQIKNFHTPPLSYVELGKRLRNKNGKPISKGTVNSWVRGFGIPNHEVIKQIASIGRVTTEWIYIGKEMPKLLCAECQEELMIESYETLLCTKCSMKFKVIKQ
;
A
#
# COMPACT_ATOMS: atom_id res chain seq x y z
N MET A 1 -1.45 -3.77 20.70
CA MET A 1 -2.32 -2.68 20.19
C MET A 1 -1.64 -2.07 18.96
N MET A 2 -2.35 -1.83 17.86
CA MET A 2 -1.76 -1.22 16.66
C MET A 2 -1.48 0.27 16.91
N ASP A 3 -0.29 0.75 16.52
CA ASP A 3 0.08 2.16 16.63
C ASP A 3 -0.54 2.97 15.48
N LYS A 4 -1.61 3.71 15.80
CA LYS A 4 -2.36 4.55 14.85
C LYS A 4 -1.49 5.66 14.25
N LYS A 5 -0.57 6.25 15.01
CA LYS A 5 0.32 7.31 14.52
C LYS A 5 1.33 6.75 13.53
N ALA A 6 1.90 5.58 13.82
CA ALA A 6 2.82 4.91 12.90
C ALA A 6 2.12 4.53 11.59
N ILE A 7 0.89 3.98 11.66
CA ILE A 7 0.07 3.68 10.48
C ILE A 7 -0.20 4.96 9.67
N GLY A 8 -0.61 6.04 10.33
CA GLY A 8 -0.87 7.33 9.68
C GLY A 8 0.34 7.88 8.92
N LYS A 9 1.54 7.80 9.51
CA LYS A 9 2.80 8.19 8.85
C LYS A 9 3.08 7.35 7.60
N ARG A 10 2.81 6.04 7.63
CA ARG A 10 3.02 5.16 6.47
C ARG A 10 2.03 5.43 5.34
N ILE A 11 0.78 5.74 5.66
CA ILE A 11 -0.21 6.21 4.67
C ILE A 11 0.29 7.51 4.02
N GLU A 12 0.87 8.42 4.80
CA GLU A 12 1.47 9.65 4.30
C GLU A 12 2.68 9.42 3.39
N GLN A 13 3.54 8.46 3.71
CA GLN A 13 4.66 8.04 2.86
C GLN A 13 4.18 7.51 1.51
N ILE A 14 3.17 6.64 1.49
CA ILE A 14 2.58 6.11 0.24
C ILE A 14 2.07 7.23 -0.67
N LYS A 15 1.37 8.20 -0.07
CA LYS A 15 0.88 9.39 -0.77
C LYS A 15 2.03 10.21 -1.38
N ASN A 16 3.14 10.36 -0.66
CA ASN A 16 4.32 11.13 -1.06
C ASN A 16 5.25 10.38 -2.02
N PHE A 17 5.17 9.06 -2.10
CA PHE A 17 5.96 8.24 -3.03
C PHE A 17 5.59 8.50 -4.50
N HIS A 18 4.39 9.01 -4.77
CA HIS A 18 3.97 9.38 -6.10
C HIS A 18 4.68 10.67 -6.56
N THR A 19 4.95 10.77 -7.86
CA THR A 19 5.50 11.98 -8.48
C THR A 19 4.52 12.49 -9.55
N PRO A 20 3.81 13.61 -9.32
CA PRO A 20 3.80 14.41 -8.09
C PRO A 20 3.10 13.71 -6.90
N PRO A 21 3.38 14.12 -5.65
CA PRO A 21 2.69 13.60 -4.47
C PRO A 21 1.17 13.74 -4.59
N LEU A 22 0.44 12.71 -4.16
CA LEU A 22 -1.03 12.79 -4.16
C LEU A 22 -1.50 13.79 -3.11
N SER A 23 -2.52 14.58 -3.42
CA SER A 23 -3.25 15.29 -2.37
C SER A 23 -4.12 14.32 -1.57
N TYR A 24 -4.55 14.70 -0.36
CA TYR A 24 -5.53 13.88 0.38
C TYR A 24 -6.87 13.73 -0.35
N VAL A 25 -7.25 14.72 -1.17
CA VAL A 25 -8.44 14.63 -2.04
C VAL A 25 -8.23 13.53 -3.08
N GLU A 26 -7.07 13.54 -3.74
CA GLU A 26 -6.74 12.60 -4.79
C GLU A 26 -6.62 11.17 -4.27
N LEU A 27 -5.95 10.98 -3.13
CA LEU A 27 -5.91 9.68 -2.45
C LEU A 27 -7.31 9.21 -2.09
N GLY A 28 -8.15 10.09 -1.52
CA GLY A 28 -9.54 9.77 -1.17
C GLY A 28 -10.40 9.35 -2.38
N LYS A 29 -10.20 9.99 -3.55
CA LYS A 29 -10.88 9.64 -4.81
C LYS A 29 -10.50 8.26 -5.35
N ARG A 30 -9.29 7.77 -5.06
CA ARG A 30 -8.81 6.44 -5.49
C ARG A 30 -9.27 5.30 -4.58
N LEU A 31 -9.76 5.62 -3.38
CA LEU A 31 -10.22 4.64 -2.40
C LEU A 31 -11.74 4.46 -2.45
N ARG A 32 -12.22 3.29 -2.03
CA ARG A 32 -13.64 2.94 -1.93
C ARG A 32 -13.96 2.48 -0.52
N ASN A 33 -14.98 3.09 0.08
CA ASN A 33 -15.54 2.62 1.35
C ASN A 33 -16.42 1.38 1.13
N LYS A 34 -17.00 0.86 2.23
CA LYS A 34 -17.88 -0.33 2.20
C LYS A 34 -19.10 -0.22 1.26
N ASN A 35 -19.51 0.99 0.89
CA ASN A 35 -20.64 1.25 -0.01
C ASN A 35 -20.18 1.56 -1.43
N GLY A 36 -18.91 1.31 -1.78
CA GLY A 36 -18.35 1.63 -3.09
C GLY A 36 -18.20 3.13 -3.37
N LYS A 37 -18.31 4.00 -2.36
CA LYS A 37 -18.17 5.46 -2.54
C LYS A 37 -16.73 5.93 -2.27
N PRO A 38 -16.27 7.00 -2.94
CA PRO A 38 -15.00 7.65 -2.63
C PRO A 38 -14.88 8.06 -1.16
N ILE A 39 -13.65 8.12 -0.66
CA ILE A 39 -13.37 8.49 0.72
C ILE A 39 -13.08 9.99 0.80
N SER A 40 -13.66 10.66 1.79
CA SER A 40 -13.49 12.12 1.93
C SER A 40 -12.05 12.48 2.33
N LYS A 41 -11.60 13.67 1.90
CA LYS A 41 -10.32 14.27 2.34
C LYS A 41 -10.20 14.29 3.87
N GLY A 42 -11.29 14.62 4.58
CA GLY A 42 -11.29 14.73 6.04
C GLY A 42 -10.99 13.40 6.71
N THR A 43 -11.58 12.32 6.19
CA THR A 43 -11.33 10.95 6.65
C THR A 43 -9.90 10.50 6.36
N VAL A 44 -9.36 10.79 5.17
CA VAL A 44 -7.96 10.49 4.85
C VAL A 44 -7.00 11.24 5.80
N ASN A 45 -7.26 12.53 6.02
CA ASN A 45 -6.45 13.35 6.93
C ASN A 45 -6.53 12.85 8.38
N SER A 46 -7.69 12.35 8.84
CA SER A 46 -7.81 11.82 10.20
C SER A 46 -6.97 10.55 10.41
N TRP A 47 -6.85 9.70 9.39
CA TRP A 47 -5.96 8.54 9.43
C TRP A 47 -4.49 8.93 9.46
N VAL A 48 -4.07 9.87 8.59
CA VAL A 48 -2.69 10.37 8.56
C VAL A 48 -2.27 10.95 9.91
N ARG A 49 -3.18 11.67 10.59
CA ARG A 49 -2.96 12.23 11.93
C ARG A 49 -3.05 11.20 13.07
N GLY A 50 -3.42 9.95 12.77
CA GLY A 50 -3.51 8.87 13.76
C GLY A 50 -4.78 8.87 14.62
N PHE A 51 -5.85 9.56 14.20
CA PHE A 51 -7.12 9.56 14.93
C PHE A 51 -7.96 8.29 14.68
N GLY A 52 -7.67 7.55 13.61
CA GLY A 52 -8.34 6.30 13.29
C GLY A 52 -7.47 5.42 12.40
N ILE A 53 -7.88 4.17 12.25
CA ILE A 53 -7.29 3.22 11.32
C ILE A 53 -8.33 2.97 10.22
N PRO A 54 -7.95 3.02 8.92
CA PRO A 54 -8.84 2.58 7.85
C PRO A 54 -9.26 1.12 8.06
N ASN A 55 -10.43 0.74 7.54
CA ASN A 55 -10.80 -0.68 7.55
C ASN A 55 -9.83 -1.50 6.68
N HIS A 56 -9.82 -2.82 6.88
CA HIS A 56 -8.84 -3.69 6.22
C HIS A 56 -8.93 -3.65 4.69
N GLU A 57 -10.13 -3.58 4.12
CA GLU A 57 -10.31 -3.45 2.66
C GLU A 57 -9.75 -2.14 2.08
N VAL A 58 -9.86 -1.05 2.82
CA VAL A 58 -9.22 0.22 2.45
C VAL A 58 -7.71 0.13 2.61
N ILE A 59 -7.20 -0.56 3.64
CA ILE A 59 -5.76 -0.82 3.80
C ILE A 59 -5.20 -1.60 2.62
N LYS A 60 -5.90 -2.63 2.11
CA LYS A 60 -5.51 -3.34 0.88
C LYS A 60 -5.42 -2.41 -0.33
N GLN A 61 -6.39 -1.51 -0.50
CA GLN A 61 -6.37 -0.53 -1.59
C GLN A 61 -5.20 0.46 -1.45
N ILE A 62 -4.93 0.96 -0.24
CA ILE A 62 -3.79 1.83 0.04
C ILE A 62 -2.47 1.10 -0.24
N ALA A 63 -2.36 -0.17 0.17
CA ALA A 63 -1.19 -1.01 -0.05
C ALA A 63 -0.91 -1.19 -1.55
N SER A 64 -1.96 -1.46 -2.34
CA SER A 64 -1.88 -1.54 -3.80
C SER A 64 -1.41 -0.22 -4.44
N ILE A 65 -1.98 0.93 -4.02
CA ILE A 65 -1.55 2.26 -4.48
C ILE A 65 -0.07 2.52 -4.17
N GLY A 66 0.40 2.09 -2.99
CA GLY A 66 1.78 2.28 -2.56
C GLY A 66 2.78 1.23 -3.03
N ARG A 67 2.33 0.15 -3.70
CA ARG A 67 3.16 -1.04 -3.99
C ARG A 67 3.86 -1.59 -2.75
N VAL A 68 3.13 -1.65 -1.64
CA VAL A 68 3.58 -2.20 -0.35
C VAL A 68 2.57 -3.25 0.14
N THR A 69 2.88 -3.95 1.22
CA THR A 69 1.96 -4.89 1.87
C THR A 69 1.10 -4.22 2.94
N THR A 70 0.00 -4.88 3.29
CA THR A 70 -0.83 -4.48 4.44
C THR A 70 -0.03 -4.55 5.74
N GLU A 71 0.86 -5.53 5.89
CA GLU A 71 1.73 -5.71 7.05
C GLU A 71 2.72 -4.55 7.18
N TRP A 72 3.32 -4.10 6.07
CA TRP A 72 4.18 -2.92 6.10
C TRP A 72 3.43 -1.70 6.63
N ILE A 73 2.19 -1.48 6.20
CA ILE A 73 1.36 -0.37 6.71
C ILE A 73 1.08 -0.53 8.22
N TYR A 74 0.72 -1.73 8.69
CA TYR A 74 0.37 -1.95 10.10
C TYR A 74 1.56 -1.87 11.04
N ILE A 75 2.66 -2.58 10.73
CA ILE A 75 3.76 -2.80 11.67
C ILE A 75 5.11 -2.29 11.17
N GLY A 76 5.22 -1.88 9.90
CA GLY A 76 6.47 -1.32 9.35
C GLY A 76 7.58 -2.33 9.18
N LYS A 77 7.26 -3.63 9.18
CA LYS A 77 8.24 -4.64 8.78
C LYS A 77 8.56 -4.43 7.31
N GLU A 78 9.84 -4.21 7.01
CA GLU A 78 10.33 -4.20 5.65
C GLU A 78 10.02 -5.53 4.99
N MET A 79 9.58 -5.49 3.73
CA MET A 79 9.52 -6.71 2.95
C MET A 79 10.95 -7.14 2.65
N PRO A 80 11.28 -8.44 2.79
CA PRO A 80 12.50 -8.94 2.22
C PRO A 80 12.50 -8.63 0.73
N LYS A 81 13.62 -8.11 0.22
CA LYS A 81 13.81 -7.94 -1.21
C LYS A 81 13.71 -9.31 -1.86
N LEU A 82 12.70 -9.50 -2.70
CA LEU A 82 12.51 -10.74 -3.43
C LEU A 82 13.31 -10.62 -4.72
N LEU A 83 14.21 -11.56 -4.95
CA LEU A 83 15.04 -11.59 -6.14
C LEU A 83 14.46 -12.57 -7.15
N CYS A 84 14.48 -12.20 -8.42
CA CYS A 84 14.11 -13.09 -9.51
C CYS A 84 15.08 -14.27 -9.56
N ALA A 85 14.54 -15.49 -9.52
CA ALA A 85 15.36 -16.71 -9.53
C ALA A 85 16.31 -16.76 -10.76
N GLU A 86 15.85 -16.30 -11.91
CA GLU A 86 16.59 -16.37 -13.18
C GLU A 86 17.66 -15.29 -13.31
N CYS A 87 17.35 -14.04 -12.94
CA CYS A 87 18.19 -12.89 -13.28
C CYS A 87 18.64 -12.04 -12.11
N GLN A 88 18.33 -12.48 -10.87
CA GLN A 88 18.71 -11.85 -9.59
C GLN A 88 18.25 -10.39 -9.44
N GLU A 89 17.36 -9.91 -10.30
CA GLU A 89 16.76 -8.58 -10.25
C GLU A 89 15.68 -8.51 -9.17
N GLU A 90 15.50 -7.33 -8.56
CA GLU A 90 14.44 -7.12 -7.56
C GLU A 90 13.05 -7.26 -8.22
N LEU A 91 12.21 -8.12 -7.64
CA LEU A 91 10.83 -8.33 -8.10
C LEU A 91 9.94 -7.17 -7.65
N MET A 92 9.17 -6.62 -8.57
CA MET A 92 8.16 -5.61 -8.25
C MET A 92 6.83 -6.26 -7.90
N ILE A 93 6.11 -5.69 -6.93
CA ILE A 93 4.73 -6.07 -6.65
C ILE A 93 3.84 -5.47 -7.74
N GLU A 94 3.33 -6.32 -8.63
CA GLU A 94 2.32 -5.92 -9.64
C GLU A 94 0.93 -5.88 -9.01
N SER A 95 0.63 -6.84 -8.13
CA SER A 95 -0.60 -6.91 -7.37
C SER A 95 -0.39 -7.68 -6.06
N TYR A 96 -1.42 -7.75 -5.21
CA TYR A 96 -1.35 -8.45 -3.92
C TYR A 96 -0.84 -9.90 -4.02
N GLU A 97 -1.09 -10.58 -5.14
CA GLU A 97 -0.72 -12.00 -5.33
C GLU A 97 0.33 -12.19 -6.44
N THR A 98 0.75 -11.12 -7.11
CA THR A 98 1.61 -11.21 -8.29
C THR A 98 2.83 -10.31 -8.17
N LEU A 99 3.99 -10.93 -8.34
CA LEU A 99 5.27 -10.26 -8.48
C LEU A 99 5.69 -10.29 -9.96
N LEU A 100 6.34 -9.23 -10.42
CA LEU A 100 6.85 -9.09 -11.78
C LEU A 100 8.34 -8.80 -11.74
N CYS A 101 9.12 -9.59 -12.49
CA CYS A 101 10.48 -9.22 -12.83
C CYS A 101 10.46 -8.27 -14.03
N THR A 102 10.95 -7.04 -13.88
CA THR A 102 11.02 -6.06 -14.98
C THR A 102 12.04 -6.42 -16.04
N LYS A 103 13.13 -7.09 -15.65
CA LYS A 103 14.21 -7.49 -16.54
C LYS A 103 13.83 -8.71 -17.39
N CYS A 104 13.18 -9.68 -16.77
CA CYS A 104 12.87 -10.97 -17.38
C CYS A 104 11.40 -11.09 -17.83
N SER A 105 10.56 -10.08 -17.55
CA SER A 105 9.11 -10.06 -17.81
C SER A 105 8.33 -11.24 -17.21
N MET A 106 8.93 -11.97 -16.27
CA MET A 106 8.33 -13.13 -15.61
C MET A 106 7.42 -12.70 -14.47
N LYS A 107 6.29 -13.40 -14.34
CA LYS A 107 5.32 -13.22 -13.26
C LYS A 107 5.40 -14.37 -12.28
N PHE A 108 5.45 -14.06 -10.99
CA PHE A 108 5.47 -15.03 -9.90
C PHE A 108 4.21 -14.85 -9.07
N LYS A 109 3.57 -15.96 -8.70
CA LYS A 109 2.43 -15.93 -7.77
C LYS A 109 2.92 -16.12 -6.34
N VAL A 110 2.47 -15.27 -5.43
CA VAL A 110 2.73 -15.44 -4.00
C VAL A 110 1.80 -16.54 -3.49
N ILE A 111 2.36 -17.68 -3.11
CA ILE A 111 1.62 -18.76 -2.46
C ILE A 111 1.60 -18.47 -0.96
N LYS A 112 0.41 -18.31 -0.39
CA LYS A 112 0.25 -18.25 1.06
C LYS A 112 0.39 -19.67 1.61
N GLN A 113 1.38 -19.87 2.48
CA GLN A 113 1.47 -21.08 3.31
C GLN A 113 0.42 -21.03 4.42
#